data_AF-A0A5W3ITK7-F1
#
_entry.id   AF-A0A5W3ITK7-F1
#
_cell.length_a   1.000
_cell.length_b   1.000
_cell.length_c   1.000
_cell.angle_alpha   90.00
_cell.angle_beta   90.00
_cell.angle_gamma   90.00
#
_symmetry.space_group_name_H-M   'P 1'
#
loop_
_entity.id
_entity.type
_entity.pdbx_description
1 polymer ?
#
loop_
_entity_poly.entity_id
_entity_poly.type
_entity_poly.pdbx_seq_one_letter_code
_entity_poly.pdbx_strand_id
1 'polypeptide(L)'
;MSCVLLLLSSATYAETLDFSDADCNSIKYRKALIEEYNNILDGQGVAVIDAYNQKTVSKGVNKLVCYGTYRFSDGTTLNVTYKVYPNSLGQLISDFEPDEE
;
A
#
# COMPACT_ATOMS: atom_id res chain seq x y z
N MET A 1 34.47 -34.10 -20.46
CA MET A 1 33.44 -33.06 -20.66
C MET A 1 32.75 -32.85 -19.35
N SER A 2 33.09 -31.77 -18.66
CA SER A 2 32.57 -31.42 -17.34
C SER A 2 31.89 -30.06 -17.47
N CYS A 3 30.59 -29.99 -17.21
CA CYS A 3 29.92 -28.73 -16.95
C CYS A 3 28.95 -28.97 -15.80
N VAL A 4 29.40 -28.55 -14.62
CA VAL A 4 28.68 -28.61 -13.35
C VAL A 4 27.48 -27.66 -13.48
N LEU A 5 26.27 -28.19 -13.42
CA LEU A 5 25.06 -27.39 -13.23
C LEU A 5 25.06 -26.84 -11.79
N LEU A 6 25.57 -25.63 -11.61
CA LEU A 6 25.29 -24.79 -10.46
C LEU A 6 23.89 -24.21 -10.63
N LEU A 7 22.88 -24.93 -10.15
CA LEU A 7 21.56 -24.35 -9.91
C LEU A 7 21.70 -23.39 -8.72
N LEU A 8 21.83 -22.11 -9.05
CA LEU A 8 21.75 -21.00 -8.10
C LEU A 8 20.37 -21.03 -7.44
N SER A 9 20.34 -21.48 -6.19
CA SER A 9 19.20 -21.35 -5.29
C SER A 9 18.99 -19.87 -4.94
N SER A 10 18.34 -19.10 -5.81
CA SER A 10 17.83 -17.79 -5.42
C SER A 10 16.59 -18.00 -4.55
N ALA A 11 16.83 -18.21 -3.25
CA ALA A 11 15.79 -18.03 -2.25
C ALA A 11 15.33 -16.57 -2.32
N THR A 12 14.22 -16.33 -3.01
CA THR A 12 13.49 -15.07 -2.92
C THR A 12 12.91 -15.01 -1.52
N TYR A 13 13.66 -14.47 -0.57
CA TYR A 13 13.13 -14.10 0.73
C TYR A 13 12.06 -13.04 0.49
N ALA A 14 10.80 -13.39 0.72
CA ALA A 14 9.76 -12.39 0.85
C ALA A 14 10.18 -11.45 1.98
N GLU A 15 10.46 -10.18 1.67
CA GLU A 15 10.80 -9.19 2.68
C GLU A 15 9.62 -9.07 3.65
N THR A 16 9.86 -9.38 4.91
CA THR A 16 8.87 -9.21 5.96
C THR A 16 8.86 -7.74 6.38
N LEU A 17 7.75 -7.03 6.14
CA LEU A 17 7.57 -5.66 6.62
C LEU A 17 6.75 -5.68 7.92
N ASP A 18 7.23 -5.02 8.96
CA ASP A 18 6.51 -4.89 10.21
C ASP A 18 5.84 -3.51 10.33
N PHE A 19 4.51 -3.51 10.35
CA PHE A 19 3.70 -2.31 10.50
C PHE A 19 3.19 -2.12 11.93
N SER A 20 3.71 -2.84 12.92
CA SER A 20 3.24 -2.77 14.32
C SER A 20 3.27 -1.35 14.91
N ASP A 21 4.21 -0.51 14.45
CA ASP A 21 4.33 0.90 14.85
C ASP A 21 3.62 1.87 13.89
N ALA A 22 2.86 1.37 12.92
CA ALA A 22 2.16 2.22 11.96
C ALA A 22 1.09 3.09 12.65
N ASP A 23 1.13 4.37 12.31
CA ASP A 23 0.09 5.36 12.59
C ASP A 23 -0.30 5.99 11.25
N CYS A 24 -1.43 5.54 10.71
CA CYS A 24 -1.96 6.00 9.43
C CYS A 24 -2.30 7.51 9.43
N ASN A 25 -2.46 8.14 10.60
CA ASN A 25 -2.76 9.57 10.70
C ASN A 25 -1.51 10.45 10.79
N SER A 26 -0.34 9.85 11.02
CA SER A 26 0.91 10.59 11.02
C SER A 26 1.18 11.24 9.65
N ILE A 27 1.85 12.40 9.64
CA ILE A 27 2.19 13.11 8.41
C ILE A 27 3.00 12.21 7.46
N LYS A 28 3.90 11.39 8.02
CA LYS A 28 4.73 10.45 7.27
C LYS A 28 3.87 9.45 6.48
N TYR A 29 2.92 8.78 7.14
CA TYR A 29 2.08 7.78 6.48
C TYR A 29 1.11 8.43 5.50
N ARG A 30 0.50 9.57 5.85
CA ARG A 30 -0.39 10.29 4.92
C ARG A 30 0.31 10.68 3.64
N LYS A 31 1.55 11.19 3.72
CA LYS A 31 2.36 11.49 2.54
C LYS A 31 2.63 10.24 1.69
N ALA A 32 3.05 9.15 2.32
CA ALA A 32 3.33 7.90 1.62
C ALA A 32 2.08 7.32 0.92
N LEU A 33 0.92 7.36 1.58
CA LEU A 33 -0.34 6.88 1.01
C LEU A 33 -0.79 7.72 -0.20
N ILE A 34 -0.63 9.05 -0.14
CA ILE A 34 -0.92 9.94 -1.28
C ILE A 34 0.01 9.62 -2.46
N GLU A 35 1.31 9.48 -2.21
CA GLU A 35 2.29 9.13 -3.25
C GLU A 35 1.99 7.76 -3.88
N GLU A 36 1.70 6.75 -3.06
CA GLU A 36 1.40 5.41 -3.53
C GLU A 36 0.10 5.35 -4.34
N TYR A 37 -0.97 6.03 -3.87
CA TYR A 37 -2.22 6.06 -4.62
C TYR A 37 -2.05 6.82 -5.94
N ASN A 38 -1.33 7.93 -5.95
CA ASN A 38 -1.06 8.65 -7.19
C ASN A 38 -0.23 7.85 -8.20
N ASN A 39 0.66 6.95 -7.75
CA ASN A 39 1.34 6.03 -8.66
C ASN A 39 0.36 5.06 -9.35
N ILE A 40 -0.71 4.66 -8.66
CA ILE A 40 -1.79 3.81 -9.23
C ILE A 40 -2.69 4.63 -10.17
N LEU A 41 -2.95 5.89 -9.84
CA LEU A 41 -3.78 6.81 -10.63
C LEU A 41 -3.03 7.43 -11.81
N ASP A 42 -1.74 7.15 -12.00
CA ASP A 42 -0.97 7.74 -13.09
C ASP A 42 -1.61 7.43 -14.46
N GLY A 43 -1.78 8.48 -15.27
CA GLY A 43 -2.49 8.40 -16.54
C GLY A 43 -4.03 8.39 -16.48
N GLN A 44 -4.66 8.41 -15.30
CA GLN A 44 -6.12 8.40 -15.15
C GLN A 44 -6.77 9.80 -15.16
N GLY A 45 -5.98 10.88 -15.23
CA GLY A 45 -6.48 12.26 -15.32
C GLY A 45 -6.99 12.86 -14.01
N VAL A 46 -6.81 12.15 -12.89
CA VAL A 46 -7.14 12.59 -11.53
C VAL A 46 -5.97 12.26 -10.60
N ALA A 47 -5.79 13.06 -9.54
CA ALA A 47 -4.79 12.82 -8.51
C ALA A 47 -5.36 13.09 -7.12
N VAL A 48 -4.89 12.36 -6.13
CA VAL A 48 -5.10 12.67 -4.71
C VAL A 48 -4.25 13.88 -4.35
N ILE A 49 -4.89 14.93 -3.84
CA ILE A 49 -4.23 16.17 -3.39
C ILE A 49 -4.15 16.29 -1.86
N ASP A 50 -4.99 15.57 -1.13
CA ASP A 50 -4.97 15.52 0.33
C ASP A 50 -5.56 14.21 0.85
N ALA A 51 -5.08 13.79 2.02
CA ALA A 51 -5.60 12.66 2.77
C ALA A 51 -5.67 13.04 4.26
N TYR A 52 -6.83 12.83 4.88
CA TYR A 52 -7.07 13.24 6.27
C TYR A 52 -8.06 12.33 6.98
N ASN A 53 -8.23 12.54 8.29
CA ASN A 53 -9.04 11.69 9.17
C ASN A 53 -8.70 10.21 9.06
N GLN A 54 -7.41 9.91 8.85
CA GLN A 54 -6.95 8.54 8.69
C GLN A 54 -6.97 7.84 10.05
N LYS A 55 -7.40 6.58 10.06
CA LYS A 55 -7.38 5.70 11.22
C LYS A 55 -6.69 4.39 10.84
N THR A 56 -5.86 3.90 11.75
CA THR A 56 -5.31 2.54 11.64
C THR A 56 -6.38 1.54 12.07
N VAL A 57 -6.87 0.73 11.13
CA VAL A 57 -7.91 -0.28 11.38
C VAL A 57 -7.27 -1.60 11.82
N SER A 58 -6.16 -1.98 11.21
CA SER A 58 -5.41 -3.20 11.55
C SER A 58 -3.94 -3.00 11.21
N LYS A 59 -3.04 -3.58 11.99
CA LYS A 59 -1.59 -3.49 11.76
C LYS A 59 -0.85 -4.70 12.33
N GLY A 60 0.33 -4.98 11.81
CA GLY A 60 1.24 -6.02 12.28
C GLY A 60 2.24 -6.43 11.21
N VAL A 61 2.81 -7.63 11.34
CA VAL A 61 3.72 -8.19 10.34
C VAL A 61 2.96 -8.47 9.04
N ASN A 62 3.48 -7.94 7.94
CA ASN A 62 2.97 -8.07 6.57
C ASN A 62 1.53 -7.58 6.39
N LYS A 63 1.01 -6.79 7.34
CA LYS A 63 -0.38 -6.34 7.32
C LYS A 63 -0.50 -4.91 7.80
N LEU A 64 -1.14 -4.07 6.99
CA LEU A 64 -1.60 -2.75 7.40
C LEU A 64 -2.96 -2.47 6.75
N VAL A 65 -3.90 -1.93 7.52
CA VAL A 65 -5.16 -1.43 7.00
C VAL A 65 -5.36 -0.02 7.53
N CYS A 66 -5.40 0.95 6.63
CA CYS A 66 -5.71 2.34 6.92
C CYS A 66 -7.07 2.68 6.30
N TYR A 67 -7.83 3.53 6.97
CA TYR A 67 -9.10 4.04 6.46
C TYR A 67 -9.14 5.54 6.66
N GLY A 68 -9.59 6.29 5.67
CA GLY A 68 -9.84 7.71 5.87
C GLY A 68 -10.31 8.38 4.60
N THR A 69 -10.29 9.70 4.62
CA THR A 69 -10.85 10.51 3.55
C THR A 69 -9.75 11.00 2.61
N TYR A 70 -9.99 10.88 1.31
CA TYR A 70 -9.10 11.28 0.23
C TYR A 70 -9.81 12.34 -0.61
N ARG A 71 -9.13 13.47 -0.83
CA ARG A 71 -9.60 14.55 -1.70
C ARG A 71 -8.84 14.51 -3.01
N PHE A 72 -9.59 14.54 -4.10
CA PHE A 72 -9.05 14.45 -5.44
C PHE A 72 -9.00 15.81 -6.13
N SER A 73 -8.19 15.91 -7.18
CA SER A 73 -7.94 17.13 -7.96
C SER A 73 -9.15 17.63 -8.72
N ASP A 74 -10.13 16.75 -8.98
CA ASP A 74 -11.42 17.09 -9.61
C ASP A 74 -12.45 17.67 -8.62
N GLY A 75 -12.07 17.77 -7.33
CA GLY A 75 -12.92 18.27 -6.26
C GLY A 75 -13.73 17.18 -5.54
N THR A 76 -13.70 15.94 -6.01
CA THR A 76 -14.39 14.82 -5.34
C THR A 76 -13.67 14.44 -4.04
N THR A 77 -14.41 13.79 -3.15
CA THR A 77 -13.91 13.32 -1.87
C THR A 77 -14.51 11.96 -1.59
N LEU A 78 -13.66 10.97 -1.32
CA LEU A 78 -14.09 9.59 -1.06
C LEU A 78 -13.48 9.10 0.25
N ASN A 79 -14.20 8.24 0.95
CA ASN A 79 -13.57 7.40 1.95
C ASN A 79 -12.89 6.23 1.24
N VAL A 80 -11.67 5.91 1.63
CA VAL A 80 -10.86 4.89 0.99
C VAL A 80 -10.24 4.02 2.07
N THR A 81 -10.33 2.71 1.87
CA THR A 81 -9.62 1.71 2.64
C THR A 81 -8.34 1.32 1.91
N TYR A 82 -7.20 1.66 2.49
CA TYR A 82 -5.90 1.16 2.06
C TYR A 82 -5.56 -0.14 2.77
N LYS A 83 -5.06 -1.14 2.04
CA LYS A 83 -4.65 -2.43 2.58
C LYS A 83 -3.26 -2.82 2.06
N VAL A 84 -2.40 -3.30 2.96
CA VAL A 84 -1.20 -4.07 2.63
C VAL A 84 -1.39 -5.48 3.15
N TYR A 85 -1.17 -6.47 2.31
CA TYR A 85 -1.28 -7.88 2.66
C TYR A 85 -0.43 -8.76 1.71
N PRO A 86 0.01 -9.96 2.14
CA PRO A 86 0.70 -10.87 1.26
C PRO A 86 -0.28 -11.55 0.29
N ASN A 87 0.11 -11.67 -0.97
CA ASN A 87 -0.57 -12.54 -1.94
C ASN A 87 -0.23 -14.03 -1.69
N SER A 88 -0.77 -14.94 -2.53
CA SER A 88 -0.52 -16.39 -2.41
C SER A 88 0.94 -16.82 -2.60
N LEU A 89 1.80 -15.92 -3.12
CA LEU A 89 3.24 -16.12 -3.28
C LEU A 89 4.06 -15.50 -2.12
N GLY A 90 3.38 -14.91 -1.13
CA GLY A 90 4.02 -14.21 -0.02
C GLY A 90 4.56 -12.82 -0.35
N GLN A 91 4.28 -12.30 -1.56
CA GLN A 91 4.67 -10.93 -1.93
C GLN A 91 3.65 -9.95 -1.39
N LEU A 92 4.12 -8.85 -0.80
CA LEU A 92 3.24 -7.80 -0.32
C LEU A 92 2.62 -7.07 -1.52
N ILE A 93 1.31 -6.92 -1.47
CA ILE A 93 0.54 -6.08 -2.37
C ILE A 93 -0.15 -5.00 -1.56
N SER A 94 -0.21 -3.82 -2.16
CA SER A 94 -0.99 -2.68 -1.67
C SER A 94 -2.22 -2.48 -2.54
N ASP A 95 -3.31 -2.06 -1.90
CA ASP A 95 -4.58 -1.85 -2.56
C ASP A 95 -5.29 -0.63 -1.95
N PHE A 96 -6.01 0.11 -2.79
CA PHE A 96 -6.83 1.25 -2.41
C PHE A 96 -8.26 1.00 -2.89
N GLU A 97 -9.15 0.71 -1.95
CA GLU A 97 -10.56 0.46 -2.22
C GLU A 97 -11.38 1.69 -1.79
N PRO A 98 -11.90 2.49 -2.72
CA PRO A 98 -12.88 3.51 -2.39
C PRO A 98 -14.16 2.84 -1.88
N ASP A 99 -14.73 3.35 -0.79
CA ASP A 99 -16.05 2.94 -0.36
C ASP A 99 -17.06 3.45 -1.39
N GLU A 100 -17.78 2.54 -2.05
CA GLU A 100 -18.94 2.91 -2.87
C GLU A 100 -20.07 3.39 -1.96
N GLU A 101 -20.58 4.61 -2.20
CA GLU A 101 -21.87 5.06 -1.64
C GLU A 101 -23.05 4.36 -2.32
#